data_AF-A0A510WSD0-F1
#
_entry.id   AF-A0A510WSD0-F1
#
_cell.length_a   1.000
_cell.length_b   1.000
_cell.length_c   1.000
_cell.angle_alpha   90.00
_cell.angle_beta   90.00
_cell.angle_gamma   90.00
#
_symmetry.space_group_name_H-M   'P 1'
#
loop_
_entity.id
_entity.type
_entity.pdbx_description
1 polymer ?
#
loop_
_entity_poly.entity_id
_entity_poly.type
_entity_poly.pdbx_seq_one_letter_code
_entity_poly.pdbx_strand_id
1 'polypeptide(L)'
;MFFYFSANSIENTVKTSDQASSQNITSILSYDTADYIPQRAVNNHSINEHQFFNEKNEKVKLAHTETSTKSIINLHSYKGSVINTPILYYKGEKAMINGKELPVKESSRGTIEILNVPQNGKIEITSQYTKFARTGQIISIISLLGLMVLMTRSYFRTKNY
;
A
#
# COMPACT_ATOMS: atom_id res chain seq x y z
N MET A 1 -20.04 7.37 33.33
CA MET A 1 -19.64 6.48 32.22
C MET A 1 -18.50 7.18 31.49
N PHE A 2 -17.26 6.88 31.87
CA PHE A 2 -16.07 7.49 31.25
C PHE A 2 -15.75 6.73 29.97
N PHE A 3 -15.83 7.41 28.83
CA PHE A 3 -15.39 6.86 27.56
C PHE A 3 -13.85 6.80 27.57
N TYR A 4 -13.32 5.60 27.81
CA TYR A 4 -11.92 5.30 27.50
C TYR A 4 -11.77 5.32 25.97
N PHE A 5 -11.28 6.44 25.44
CA PHE A 5 -10.59 6.41 24.16
C PHE A 5 -9.30 5.63 24.38
N SER A 6 -9.33 4.32 24.15
CA SER A 6 -8.10 3.59 23.86
C SER A 6 -7.52 4.27 22.62
N ALA A 7 -6.37 4.90 22.78
CA ALA A 7 -5.52 5.27 21.66
C ALA A 7 -4.99 3.96 21.04
N ASN A 8 -5.88 3.22 20.37
CA ASN A 8 -5.45 2.25 19.38
C ASN A 8 -4.62 3.07 18.41
N SER A 9 -3.31 2.83 18.38
CA SER A 9 -2.39 3.40 17.40
C SER A 9 -3.12 3.41 16.07
N ILE A 10 -3.39 4.60 15.52
CA ILE A 10 -4.03 4.72 14.22
C ILE A 10 -3.17 3.88 13.28
N GLU A 11 -3.65 2.71 12.90
CA GLU A 11 -2.89 1.79 12.07
C GLU A 11 -2.53 2.58 10.81
N ASN A 12 -1.24 2.85 10.61
CA ASN A 12 -0.77 3.65 9.48
C ASN A 12 -0.87 2.87 8.17
N THR A 13 -1.35 1.63 8.23
CA THR A 13 -1.45 0.67 7.15
C THR A 13 -2.75 0.86 6.36
N VAL A 14 -2.62 0.89 5.04
CA VAL A 14 -3.74 0.82 4.11
C VAL A 14 -4.14 -0.66 4.02
N LYS A 15 -5.44 -0.94 3.90
CA LYS A 15 -5.91 -2.31 3.64
C LYS A 15 -5.51 -2.72 2.23
N THR A 16 -5.11 -3.98 2.05
CA THR A 16 -4.79 -4.53 0.73
C THR A 16 -6.01 -4.63 -0.18
N SER A 17 -7.24 -4.63 0.38
CA SER A 17 -8.48 -4.48 -0.40
C SER A 17 -8.58 -3.14 -1.12
N ASP A 18 -7.97 -2.10 -0.55
CA ASP A 18 -8.03 -0.73 -1.04
C ASP A 18 -6.86 -0.45 -2.01
N GLN A 19 -6.14 -1.50 -2.42
CA GLN A 19 -4.95 -1.46 -3.27
C GLN A 19 -4.87 -2.64 -4.23
N ALA A 20 -3.96 -2.55 -5.21
CA ALA A 20 -3.66 -3.64 -6.12
C ALA A 20 -2.67 -4.64 -5.50
N SER A 21 -3.19 -5.59 -4.72
CA SER A 21 -2.46 -6.80 -4.30
C SER A 21 -2.51 -7.87 -5.39
N SER A 22 -1.61 -8.86 -5.32
CA SER A 22 -1.59 -9.98 -6.26
C SER A 22 -2.98 -10.66 -6.36
N GLN A 23 -3.71 -10.78 -5.25
CA GLN A 23 -5.04 -11.41 -5.23
C GLN A 23 -6.08 -10.71 -6.11
N ASN A 24 -6.01 -9.39 -6.25
CA ASN A 24 -7.02 -8.60 -6.95
C ASN A 24 -6.48 -7.97 -8.25
N ILE A 25 -5.22 -8.20 -8.60
CA ILE A 25 -4.53 -7.49 -9.68
C ILE A 25 -5.17 -7.72 -11.05
N THR A 26 -5.69 -8.92 -11.29
CA THR A 26 -6.39 -9.29 -12.53
C THR A 26 -7.71 -8.54 -12.68
N SER A 27 -8.43 -8.32 -11.58
CA SER A 27 -9.67 -7.53 -11.58
C SER A 27 -9.43 -6.05 -11.82
N ILE A 28 -8.29 -5.52 -11.33
CA ILE A 28 -7.91 -4.12 -11.51
C ILE A 28 -7.45 -3.90 -12.95
N LEU A 29 -6.59 -4.76 -13.48
CA LEU A 29 -6.04 -4.65 -14.83
C LEU A 29 -7.05 -4.91 -15.96
N SER A 30 -8.20 -5.53 -15.65
CA SER A 30 -9.27 -5.78 -16.64
C SER A 30 -10.27 -4.63 -16.75
N TYR A 31 -10.33 -3.75 -15.75
CA TYR A 31 -11.12 -2.53 -15.80
C TYR A 31 -10.30 -1.39 -16.40
N ASP A 32 -10.94 -0.39 -17.00
CA ASP A 32 -10.29 0.82 -17.54
C ASP A 32 -9.76 1.72 -16.41
N THR A 33 -8.84 1.17 -15.61
CA THR A 33 -8.18 1.80 -14.46
C THR A 33 -6.74 2.16 -14.80
N ALA A 34 -6.44 2.31 -16.10
CA ALA A 34 -5.12 2.70 -16.59
C ALA A 34 -4.59 3.97 -15.89
N ASP A 35 -5.50 4.86 -15.47
CA ASP A 35 -5.19 6.10 -14.73
C ASP A 35 -4.69 5.86 -13.29
N TYR A 36 -5.04 4.72 -12.68
CA TYR A 36 -4.75 4.39 -11.29
C TYR A 36 -3.65 3.34 -11.12
N ILE A 37 -3.07 2.84 -12.21
CA ILE A 37 -1.95 1.90 -12.18
C ILE A 37 -0.67 2.59 -12.66
N PRO A 38 0.52 2.14 -12.20
CA PRO A 38 1.77 2.64 -12.76
C PRO A 38 1.79 2.43 -14.28
N GLN A 39 2.13 3.46 -15.06
CA GLN A 39 2.13 3.36 -16.53
C GLN A 39 2.99 2.20 -17.04
N ARG A 40 4.08 1.87 -16.32
CA ARG A 40 4.95 0.73 -16.62
C ARG A 40 4.28 -0.64 -16.44
N ALA A 41 3.19 -0.71 -15.68
CA ALA A 41 2.43 -1.93 -15.41
C ALA A 41 1.33 -2.22 -16.43
N VAL A 42 0.79 -1.20 -17.11
CA VAL A 42 -0.36 -1.29 -18.03
C VAL A 42 -0.19 -2.41 -19.06
N ASN A 43 1.01 -2.56 -19.63
CA ASN A 43 1.30 -3.51 -20.71
C ASN A 43 2.07 -4.76 -20.22
N ASN A 44 2.21 -4.96 -18.91
CA ASN A 44 3.10 -5.97 -18.37
C ASN A 44 2.38 -7.22 -17.85
N HIS A 45 2.21 -8.20 -18.76
CA HIS A 45 1.47 -9.45 -18.51
C HIS A 45 2.03 -10.30 -17.36
N SER A 46 3.32 -10.19 -17.05
CA SER A 46 3.97 -10.97 -15.99
C SER A 46 3.44 -10.68 -14.58
N ILE A 47 2.74 -9.55 -14.40
CA ILE A 47 2.10 -9.16 -13.14
C ILE A 47 0.91 -10.08 -12.83
N ASN A 48 0.13 -10.44 -13.85
CA ASN A 48 -1.02 -11.34 -13.73
C ASN A 48 -0.62 -12.78 -13.39
N GLU A 49 0.63 -13.16 -13.68
CA GLU A 49 1.15 -14.49 -13.38
C GLU A 49 1.68 -14.62 -11.94
N HIS A 50 1.60 -13.55 -11.13
CA HIS A 50 2.09 -13.50 -9.74
C HIS A 50 3.56 -13.91 -9.57
N GLN A 51 4.37 -13.55 -10.56
CA GLN A 51 5.77 -13.96 -10.63
C GLN A 51 6.71 -12.94 -9.98
N PHE A 52 7.65 -13.50 -9.22
CA PHE A 52 8.81 -12.78 -8.68
C PHE A 52 9.99 -12.90 -9.64
N PHE A 53 10.79 -11.84 -9.71
CA PHE A 53 11.98 -11.78 -10.54
C PHE A 53 13.19 -11.28 -9.75
N ASN A 54 14.38 -11.69 -10.13
CA ASN A 54 15.62 -11.16 -9.59
C ASN A 54 16.12 -9.93 -10.39
N GLU A 55 17.29 -9.39 -10.02
CA GLU A 55 17.95 -8.27 -10.69
C GLU A 55 18.20 -8.51 -12.20
N LYS A 56 18.39 -9.78 -12.60
CA LYS A 56 18.64 -10.19 -13.98
C LYS A 56 17.36 -10.43 -14.79
N ASN A 57 16.19 -10.10 -14.24
CA ASN A 57 14.87 -10.45 -14.80
C ASN A 57 14.66 -11.97 -14.98
N GLU A 58 15.31 -12.79 -14.16
CA GLU A 58 15.04 -14.23 -14.13
C GLU A 58 13.93 -14.52 -13.13
N LYS A 59 13.02 -15.43 -13.48
CA LYS A 59 11.92 -15.85 -12.61
C LYS A 59 12.48 -16.57 -11.38
N VAL A 60 12.03 -16.15 -10.20
CA VAL A 60 12.39 -16.77 -8.92
C VAL A 60 11.13 -17.29 -8.21
N LYS A 61 11.21 -18.52 -7.68
CA LYS A 61 10.12 -19.10 -6.88
C LYS A 61 10.35 -18.74 -5.42
N LEU A 62 9.47 -17.91 -4.88
CA LEU A 62 9.50 -17.48 -3.48
C LEU A 62 8.19 -17.87 -2.80
N ALA A 63 8.29 -18.47 -1.62
CA ALA A 63 7.13 -18.75 -0.79
C ALA A 63 6.57 -17.42 -0.27
N HIS A 64 5.30 -17.16 -0.54
CA HIS A 64 4.66 -15.92 -0.16
C HIS A 64 3.25 -16.15 0.38
N THR A 65 2.76 -15.21 1.18
CA THR A 65 1.43 -15.23 1.76
C THR A 65 0.93 -13.80 1.83
N GLU A 66 -0.33 -13.58 1.50
CA GLU A 66 -0.94 -12.25 1.56
C GLU A 66 -2.07 -12.24 2.58
N THR A 67 -2.13 -11.17 3.37
CA THR A 67 -3.24 -10.87 4.27
C THR A 67 -3.95 -9.60 3.82
N SER A 68 -4.99 -9.21 4.56
CA SER A 68 -5.74 -7.96 4.33
C SER A 68 -4.93 -6.67 4.53
N THR A 69 -3.69 -6.73 5.02
CA THR A 69 -2.87 -5.54 5.33
C THR A 69 -1.39 -5.68 4.99
N LYS A 70 -0.92 -6.89 4.68
CA LYS A 70 0.49 -7.14 4.37
C LYS A 70 0.69 -8.28 3.37
N SER A 71 1.74 -8.16 2.58
CA SER A 71 2.30 -9.28 1.80
C SER A 71 3.57 -9.77 2.48
N ILE A 72 3.70 -11.08 2.65
CA ILE A 72 4.79 -11.73 3.34
C ILE A 72 5.55 -12.57 2.31
N ILE A 73 6.86 -12.38 2.22
CA ILE A 73 7.76 -13.18 1.39
C ILE A 73 8.75 -13.87 2.32
N ASN A 74 8.78 -15.20 2.26
CA ASN A 74 9.73 -16.02 3.02
C ASN A 74 10.95 -16.33 2.16
N LEU A 75 12.12 -15.90 2.63
CA LEU A 75 13.40 -16.12 1.97
C LEU A 75 14.12 -17.28 2.62
N HIS A 76 14.49 -18.25 1.80
CA HIS A 76 15.32 -19.37 2.18
C HIS A 76 16.45 -19.53 1.17
N SER A 77 17.66 -19.17 1.59
CA SER A 77 18.88 -19.26 0.78
C SER A 77 18.78 -18.50 -0.55
N TYR A 78 18.13 -17.33 -0.55
CA TYR A 78 18.06 -16.44 -1.71
C TYR A 78 19.45 -15.88 -2.03
N LYS A 79 19.90 -15.95 -3.28
CA LYS A 79 21.25 -15.54 -3.69
C LYS A 79 21.32 -14.17 -4.38
N GLY A 80 20.19 -13.46 -4.48
CA GLY A 80 20.13 -12.12 -5.09
C GLY A 80 20.12 -11.01 -4.05
N SER A 81 20.44 -9.79 -4.48
CA SER A 81 20.33 -8.55 -3.69
C SER A 81 19.04 -7.78 -3.95
N VAL A 82 18.31 -8.13 -5.01
CA VAL A 82 17.08 -7.45 -5.47
C VAL A 82 15.98 -8.47 -5.69
N ILE A 83 14.76 -8.13 -5.28
CA ILE A 83 13.53 -8.87 -5.61
C ILE A 83 12.53 -7.92 -6.24
N ASN A 84 12.09 -8.24 -7.45
CA ASN A 84 10.97 -7.61 -8.12
C ASN A 84 9.71 -8.44 -7.87
N THR A 85 8.74 -7.84 -7.20
CA THR A 85 7.50 -8.52 -6.78
C THR A 85 6.41 -8.42 -7.87
N PRO A 86 5.34 -9.23 -7.79
CA PRO A 86 4.16 -9.05 -8.63
C PRO A 86 3.17 -7.99 -8.10
N ILE A 87 3.54 -7.19 -7.10
CA ILE A 87 2.65 -6.21 -6.46
C ILE A 87 2.89 -4.85 -7.11
N LEU A 88 1.82 -4.12 -7.49
CA LEU A 88 1.97 -2.79 -8.09
C LEU A 88 2.63 -1.81 -7.11
N TYR A 89 3.49 -0.95 -7.64
CA TYR A 89 4.13 0.07 -6.83
C TYR A 89 3.23 1.28 -6.65
N TYR A 90 2.99 1.65 -5.39
CA TYR A 90 2.36 2.92 -5.01
C TYR A 90 3.25 3.71 -4.06
N LYS A 91 2.95 5.00 -3.88
CA LYS A 91 3.66 5.81 -2.88
C LYS A 91 3.21 5.42 -1.48
N GLY A 92 4.18 5.15 -0.61
CA GLY A 92 3.93 4.77 0.79
C GLY A 92 4.14 3.29 1.08
N GLU A 93 4.48 2.49 0.08
CA GLU A 93 4.90 1.10 0.25
C GLU A 93 6.20 1.02 1.08
N LYS A 94 6.25 0.05 1.99
CA LYS A 94 7.40 -0.24 2.85
C LYS A 94 7.64 -1.73 2.91
N ALA A 95 8.90 -2.13 2.73
CA ALA A 95 9.35 -3.49 2.99
C ALA A 95 10.15 -3.52 4.29
N MET A 96 9.88 -4.48 5.15
CA MET A 96 10.61 -4.69 6.39
C MET A 96 11.11 -6.13 6.47
N ILE A 97 12.33 -6.32 6.97
CA ILE A 97 12.86 -7.64 7.31
C ILE A 97 13.41 -7.61 8.73
N ASN A 98 12.94 -8.51 9.59
CA ASN A 98 13.35 -8.60 10.99
C ASN A 98 13.33 -7.23 11.72
N GLY A 99 12.32 -6.40 11.44
CA GLY A 99 12.17 -5.07 12.04
C GLY A 99 13.00 -3.94 11.39
N LYS A 100 13.83 -4.22 10.38
CA LYS A 100 14.60 -3.21 9.64
C LYS A 100 13.94 -2.91 8.30
N GLU A 101 13.86 -1.64 7.95
CA GLU A 101 13.31 -1.19 6.67
C GLU A 101 14.29 -1.49 5.53
N LEU A 102 13.77 -2.07 4.45
CA LEU A 102 14.48 -2.29 3.21
C LEU A 102 14.12 -1.19 2.21
N PRO A 103 15.09 -0.69 1.42
CA PRO A 103 14.81 0.29 0.39
C PRO A 103 13.91 -0.33 -0.69
N VAL A 104 12.86 0.40 -1.06
CA VAL A 104 11.92 0.03 -2.13
C VAL A 104 11.85 1.10 -3.20
N LYS A 105 11.67 0.69 -4.45
CA LYS A 105 11.42 1.60 -5.58
C LYS A 105 10.48 0.95 -6.60
N GLU A 106 10.04 1.74 -7.57
CA GLU A 106 9.30 1.24 -8.73
C GLU A 106 10.24 0.46 -9.66
N SER A 107 9.83 -0.74 -10.05
CA SER A 107 10.54 -1.56 -11.03
C SER A 107 10.25 -1.14 -12.47
N SER A 108 11.00 -1.67 -13.44
CA SER A 108 10.70 -1.50 -14.87
C SER A 108 9.32 -2.03 -15.28
N ARG A 109 8.72 -2.89 -14.45
CA ARG A 109 7.39 -3.48 -14.64
C ARG A 109 6.29 -2.66 -13.96
N GLY A 110 6.62 -1.57 -13.26
CA GLY A 110 5.65 -0.82 -12.46
C GLY A 110 5.26 -1.52 -11.14
N THR A 111 6.07 -2.47 -10.68
CA THR A 111 5.86 -3.22 -9.44
C THR A 111 6.85 -2.83 -8.35
N ILE A 112 6.64 -3.29 -7.13
CA ILE A 112 7.57 -3.05 -6.01
C ILE A 112 8.87 -3.82 -6.25
N GLU A 113 9.97 -3.09 -6.34
CA GLU A 113 11.34 -3.61 -6.33
C GLU A 113 11.97 -3.37 -4.95
N ILE A 114 12.38 -4.45 -4.30
CA ILE A 114 13.02 -4.43 -2.97
C ILE A 114 14.52 -4.59 -3.18
N LEU A 115 15.29 -3.68 -2.60
CA LEU A 115 16.75 -3.62 -2.69
C LEU A 115 17.41 -4.12 -1.41
N ASN A 116 18.69 -4.50 -1.52
CA ASN A 116 19.51 -4.99 -0.40
C ASN A 116 18.87 -6.17 0.36
N VAL A 117 18.27 -7.09 -0.39
CA VAL A 117 17.60 -8.27 0.15
C VAL A 117 18.62 -9.25 0.75
N PRO A 118 18.44 -9.72 1.99
CA PRO A 118 19.30 -10.73 2.59
C PRO A 118 18.97 -12.14 2.10
N GLN A 119 19.85 -13.11 2.37
CA GLN A 119 19.65 -14.48 1.92
C GLN A 119 18.49 -15.22 2.60
N ASN A 120 18.25 -14.90 3.88
CA ASN A 120 17.25 -15.56 4.71
C ASN A 120 16.43 -14.52 5.48
N GLY A 121 15.18 -14.89 5.77
CA GLY A 121 14.30 -14.13 6.65
C GLY A 121 12.92 -13.94 6.06
N LYS A 122 12.12 -13.11 6.74
CA LYS A 122 10.74 -12.84 6.37
C LYS A 122 10.61 -11.36 6.00
N ILE A 123 10.34 -11.08 4.74
CA ILE A 123 10.02 -9.73 4.28
C ILE A 123 8.53 -9.52 4.47
N GLU A 124 8.16 -8.44 5.15
CA GLU A 124 6.80 -7.95 5.26
C GLU A 124 6.68 -6.66 4.44
N ILE A 125 5.84 -6.68 3.42
CA ILE A 125 5.48 -5.52 2.61
C ILE A 125 4.16 -4.98 3.15
N THR A 126 4.17 -3.70 3.50
CA THR A 126 3.00 -2.99 4.01
C THR A 126 2.89 -1.66 3.33
N SER A 127 1.66 -1.22 3.17
CA SER A 127 1.35 0.03 2.49
C SER A 127 0.94 1.05 3.51
N GLN A 128 1.59 2.20 3.53
CA GLN A 128 1.30 3.24 4.52
C GLN A 128 0.75 4.49 3.88
N TYR A 129 -0.15 5.17 4.60
CA TYR A 129 -0.60 6.49 4.18
C TYR A 129 0.58 7.43 4.04
N THR A 130 0.67 8.09 2.89
CA THR A 130 1.68 9.13 2.67
C THR A 130 1.44 10.30 3.62
N LYS A 131 2.50 11.06 3.92
CA LYS A 131 2.39 12.30 4.70
C LYS A 131 1.35 13.25 4.08
N PHE A 132 1.29 13.30 2.75
CA PHE A 132 0.32 14.09 2.00
C PHE A 132 -1.12 13.63 2.25
N ALA A 133 -1.39 12.33 2.12
CA ALA A 133 -2.70 11.77 2.40
C ALA A 133 -3.14 12.03 3.86
N ARG A 134 -2.21 11.91 4.81
CA ARG A 134 -2.45 12.24 6.23
C ARG A 134 -2.84 13.70 6.42
N THR A 135 -2.11 14.64 5.82
CA THR A 135 -2.45 16.07 5.91
C THR A 135 -3.82 16.34 5.28
N GLY A 136 -4.13 15.73 4.13
CA GLY A 136 -5.44 15.84 3.50
C GLY A 136 -6.57 15.35 4.40
N GLN A 137 -6.41 14.20 5.06
CA GLN A 137 -7.39 13.67 6.02
C GLN A 137 -7.65 14.65 7.17
N ILE A 138 -6.60 15.27 7.72
CA ILE A 138 -6.73 16.26 8.81
C ILE A 138 -7.50 17.50 8.33
N ILE A 139 -7.16 18.03 7.15
CA ILE A 139 -7.85 19.19 6.57
C ILE A 139 -9.34 18.88 6.34
N SER A 140 -9.67 17.69 5.85
CA SER A 140 -11.05 17.24 5.65
C SER A 140 -11.84 17.20 6.96
N ILE A 141 -11.25 16.69 8.04
CA ILE A 141 -11.89 16.66 9.37
C ILE A 141 -12.13 18.09 9.88
N ILE A 142 -11.14 18.96 9.80
CA ILE A 142 -11.26 20.36 10.24
C ILE A 142 -12.34 21.09 9.44
N SER A 143 -12.37 20.87 8.12
CA SER A 143 -13.36 21.47 7.22
C SER A 143 -14.78 20.99 7.53
N LEU A 144 -14.94 19.69 7.80
CA LEU A 144 -16.22 19.11 8.19
C LEU A 144 -16.73 19.69 9.51
N LEU A 145 -15.86 19.83 10.52
CA LEU A 145 -16.22 20.47 11.79
C LEU A 145 -16.61 21.94 11.60
N GLY A 146 -15.87 22.68 10.78
CA GLY A 146 -16.21 24.05 10.41
C GLY A 146 -17.59 24.15 9.74
N LEU A 147 -17.89 23.25 8.80
CA LEU A 147 -19.18 23.17 8.15
C LEU A 147 -20.31 22.87 9.15
N MET A 148 -20.12 21.93 10.08
CA MET A 148 -21.12 21.62 11.10
C MET A 148 -21.43 22.83 12.00
N VAL A 149 -20.42 23.61 12.38
CA VAL A 149 -20.61 24.85 13.16
C VAL A 149 -21.41 25.88 12.36
N LEU A 150 -21.08 26.08 11.09
CA LEU A 150 -21.80 27.02 10.21
C LEU A 150 -23.25 26.60 9.98
N MET A 151 -23.50 25.31 9.74
CA MET A 151 -24.86 24.77 9.58
C MET A 151 -25.68 24.95 10.85
N THR A 152 -25.09 24.65 12.01
CA THR A 152 -25.75 24.83 13.31
C THR A 152 -26.13 26.29 13.52
N ARG A 153 -25.20 27.22 13.27
CA ARG A 153 -25.46 28.66 13.36
C ARG A 153 -26.56 29.12 12.39
N SER A 154 -26.53 28.64 11.14
CA SER A 154 -27.52 28.98 10.12
C SER A 154 -28.92 28.47 10.50
N TYR A 155 -29.00 27.24 11.02
CA TYR A 155 -30.24 26.63 11.47
C TYR A 155 -30.89 27.45 12.60
N PHE A 156 -30.13 27.83 13.63
CA PHE A 156 -30.65 28.66 14.71
C PHE A 156 -31.01 30.09 14.27
N ARG A 157 -30.30 30.68 13.29
CA ARG A 157 -30.67 32.00 12.76
C ARG A 157 -32.01 31.98 12.02
N THR A 158 -32.32 30.89 11.33
CA THR A 158 -33.54 30.74 10.54
C THR A 158 -34.77 30.45 11.41
N LYS A 159 -34.58 29.85 12.60
CA LYS A 159 -35.66 29.53 13.54
C LYS A 159 -36.11 30.70 14.43
N ASN A 160 -35.33 31.79 14.46
CA ASN A 160 -35.60 33.00 15.25
C ASN A 160 -36.28 34.12 14.42
N TYR A 161 -36.80 33.80 13.24
CA TYR A 161 -37.72 34.61 12.42
C TYR A 161 -38.99 33.81 12.21
#